data_AF-A0A7V5Q9L3-F1
#
_entry.id   AF-A0A7V5Q9L3-F1
#
_cell.length_a   1.000
_cell.length_b   1.000
_cell.length_c   1.000
_cell.angle_alpha   90.00
_cell.angle_beta   90.00
_cell.angle_gamma   90.00
#
_symmetry.space_group_name_H-M   'P 1'
#
loop_
_entity.id
_entity.type
_entity.pdbx_description
1 polymer ?
#
loop_
_entity_poly.entity_id
_entity_poly.type
_entity_poly.pdbx_seq_one_letter_code
_entity_poly.pdbx_strand_id
1 'polypeptide(L)'
;MTAILISGPAVEPVTLAEAKAHLRVDSSDEDTLVSSLVTAARIHIELACSKVLITQSWKLYFDRWPSRTCVEIPIAPLQEISAVKIYDADDNSENLDASGWYVDTASIPGRLVRRPVAIWPDPARP
;
A
#
# COMPACT_ATOMS: atom_id res chain seq x y z
N MET A 1 -12.48 -7.82 1.88
CA MET A 1 -11.24 -6.99 1.95
C MET A 1 -11.24 -5.99 0.80
N THR A 2 -11.22 -4.72 1.13
CA THR A 2 -11.23 -3.62 0.15
C THR A 2 -9.98 -2.76 0.34
N ALA A 3 -9.29 -2.42 -0.74
CA ALA A 3 -8.14 -1.53 -0.73
C ALA A 3 -8.51 -0.22 -1.43
N ILE A 4 -8.26 0.91 -0.78
CA ILE A 4 -8.50 2.25 -1.31
C ILE A 4 -7.18 3.00 -1.33
N LEU A 5 -6.78 3.47 -2.51
CA LEU A 5 -5.65 4.37 -2.66
C LEU A 5 -6.02 5.74 -2.11
N ILE A 6 -5.27 6.22 -1.12
CA ILE A 6 -5.48 7.53 -0.49
C ILE A 6 -4.60 8.59 -1.13
N SER A 7 -3.34 8.24 -1.38
CA SER A 7 -2.39 9.10 -2.08
C SER A 7 -1.54 8.25 -3.01
N GLY A 8 -1.62 8.58 -4.30
CA GLY A 8 -0.83 7.96 -5.35
C GLY A 8 0.64 8.35 -5.28
N PRO A 9 1.46 7.80 -6.20
CA PRO A 9 2.87 8.10 -6.25
C PRO A 9 3.10 9.57 -6.61
N ALA A 10 3.90 10.27 -5.80
CA ALA A 10 4.15 11.70 -5.99
C ALA A 10 5.06 12.01 -7.20
N VAL A 11 5.79 11.00 -7.67
CA VAL A 11 6.71 11.06 -8.81
C VAL A 11 6.66 9.75 -9.58
N GLU A 12 7.19 9.75 -10.80
CA GLU A 12 7.44 8.52 -11.55
C GLU A 12 8.81 7.92 -11.20
N PRO A 13 8.98 6.59 -11.27
CA PRO A 13 10.28 5.93 -11.09
C PRO A 13 11.35 6.36 -12.08
N VAL A 14 10.93 6.81 -13.28
CA VAL A 14 11.80 7.33 -14.33
C VAL A 14 11.27 8.70 -14.69
N THR A 15 12.14 9.71 -14.67
CA THR A 15 11.77 11.07 -15.06
C THR A 15 11.57 11.19 -16.56
N LEU A 16 10.81 12.19 -17.00
CA LEU A 16 10.66 12.49 -18.43
C LEU A 16 12.01 12.71 -19.13
N ALA A 17 12.95 13.41 -18.47
CA ALA A 17 14.27 13.66 -19.01
C ALA A 17 15.08 12.36 -19.20
N GLU A 18 15.05 11.45 -18.23
CA GLU A 18 15.70 10.14 -18.35
C GLU A 18 15.07 9.29 -19.46
N ALA A 19 13.73 9.28 -19.55
CA ALA A 19 13.02 8.57 -20.60
C ALA A 19 13.36 9.11 -22.01
N LYS A 20 13.40 10.43 -22.17
CA LYS A 20 13.77 11.09 -23.42
C LYS A 20 15.22 10.81 -23.81
N ALA A 21 16.14 10.88 -22.84
CA ALA A 21 17.54 10.54 -23.07
C ALA A 21 17.71 9.08 -23.53
N HIS A 22 16.96 8.15 -22.93
CA HIS A 22 16.94 6.75 -23.35
C HIS A 22 16.40 6.56 -24.78
N LEU A 23 15.34 7.28 -25.13
CA LEU A 23 14.70 7.23 -26.45
C LEU A 23 15.43 8.08 -27.52
N ARG A 24 16.44 8.88 -27.12
CA ARG A 24 17.14 9.87 -27.95
C ARG A 24 16.19 10.91 -28.56
N VAL A 25 15.28 11.42 -27.75
CA VAL A 25 14.32 12.46 -28.12
C VAL A 25 14.75 13.79 -27.52
N ASP A 26 15.14 14.75 -28.37
CA ASP A 26 15.61 16.07 -27.93
C ASP A 26 14.51 17.14 -27.94
N SER A 27 13.45 16.98 -28.76
CA SER A 27 12.34 17.94 -28.84
C SER A 27 11.31 17.73 -27.72
N SER A 28 10.46 18.72 -27.47
CA SER A 28 9.38 18.65 -26.45
C SER A 28 8.02 18.21 -26.99
N ASP A 29 7.90 17.96 -28.29
CA ASP A 29 6.60 17.69 -28.94
C ASP A 29 5.94 16.40 -28.41
N GLU A 30 6.75 15.42 -28.01
CA GLU A 30 6.30 14.12 -27.52
C GLU A 30 6.27 14.02 -25.99
N ASP A 31 6.49 15.11 -25.25
CA ASP A 31 6.63 15.09 -23.79
C ASP A 31 5.39 14.49 -23.10
N THR A 32 4.20 14.80 -23.61
CA THR A 32 2.93 14.23 -23.11
C THR A 32 2.82 12.73 -23.38
N LEU A 33 3.22 12.28 -24.58
CA LEU A 33 3.19 10.87 -24.94
C LEU A 33 4.18 10.07 -24.08
N VAL A 34 5.43 10.53 -24.00
CA VAL A 34 6.48 9.88 -23.22
C VAL A 34 6.09 9.80 -21.74
N SER A 35 5.56 10.89 -21.16
CA SER A 35 5.08 10.88 -19.77
C SER A 35 3.96 9.86 -19.56
N SER A 36 3.03 9.73 -20.51
CA SER A 36 1.95 8.73 -20.45
C SER A 36 2.47 7.30 -20.55
N LEU A 37 3.49 7.06 -21.39
CA LEU A 37 4.13 5.76 -21.50
C LEU A 37 4.89 5.37 -20.24
N VAL A 38 5.57 6.31 -19.58
CA VAL A 38 6.23 6.08 -18.28
C VAL A 38 5.20 5.64 -17.23
N THR A 39 4.09 6.35 -17.12
CA THR A 39 3.00 6.01 -16.20
C THR A 39 2.42 4.61 -16.49
N ALA A 40 2.17 4.31 -17.77
CA ALA A 40 1.67 3.00 -18.19
C ALA A 40 2.66 1.88 -17.89
N ALA A 41 3.95 2.11 -18.12
CA ALA A 41 5.02 1.17 -17.81
C ALA A 41 5.12 0.91 -16.31
N ARG A 42 5.04 1.95 -15.46
CA ARG A 42 4.97 1.79 -14.00
C ARG A 42 3.82 0.88 -13.62
N ILE A 43 2.59 1.20 -14.04
CA ILE A 43 1.39 0.42 -13.70
C ILE A 43 1.55 -1.05 -14.15
N HIS A 44 2.08 -1.27 -15.36
CA HIS A 44 2.31 -2.61 -15.86
C HIS A 44 3.31 -3.40 -15.01
N ILE A 45 4.44 -2.80 -14.65
CA ILE A 45 5.47 -3.43 -13.81
C ILE A 45 4.94 -3.68 -12.40
N GLU A 46 4.21 -2.73 -11.83
CA GLU A 46 3.63 -2.87 -10.49
C GLU A 46 2.67 -4.07 -10.42
N LEU A 47 1.81 -4.23 -11.45
CA LEU A 47 0.92 -5.38 -11.58
C LEU A 47 1.70 -6.69 -11.80
N ALA A 48 2.68 -6.69 -12.71
CA ALA A 48 3.45 -7.89 -13.05
C ALA A 48 4.30 -8.39 -11.88
N CYS A 49 4.86 -7.47 -11.09
CA CYS A 49 5.72 -7.80 -9.95
C CYS A 49 4.96 -7.88 -8.62
N SER A 50 3.67 -7.49 -8.59
CA SER A 50 2.90 -7.32 -7.35
C SER A 50 3.63 -6.43 -6.33
N LYS A 51 4.20 -5.33 -6.82
CA LYS A 51 4.97 -4.37 -6.03
C LYS A 51 4.55 -2.95 -6.36
N VAL A 52 4.68 -2.06 -5.41
CA VAL A 52 4.52 -0.61 -5.58
C VAL A 52 5.91 0.00 -5.61
N LEU A 53 6.23 0.73 -6.69
CA LEU A 53 7.60 1.21 -6.96
C LEU A 53 7.91 2.53 -6.25
N ILE A 54 6.92 3.38 -6.09
CA ILE A 54 7.03 4.68 -5.41
C ILE A 54 6.11 4.66 -4.19
N THR A 55 6.57 5.23 -3.08
CA THR A 55 5.78 5.30 -1.84
C THR A 55 4.37 5.84 -2.09
N GLN A 56 3.38 5.10 -1.60
CA GLN A 56 1.96 5.40 -1.73
C GLN A 56 1.26 5.17 -0.38
N SER A 57 0.15 5.87 -0.16
CA SER A 57 -0.68 5.69 1.04
C SER A 57 -1.97 4.98 0.70
N TRP A 58 -2.28 3.93 1.46
CA TRP A 58 -3.41 3.05 1.22
C TRP A 58 -4.23 2.86 2.49
N LYS A 59 -5.53 2.62 2.30
CA LYS A 59 -6.44 2.21 3.36
C LYS A 59 -7.01 0.85 3.02
N LEU A 60 -6.81 -0.09 3.94
CA LEU A 60 -7.28 -1.46 3.81
C LEU A 60 -8.42 -1.68 4.80
N TYR A 61 -9.51 -2.25 4.30
CA TYR A 61 -10.67 -2.63 5.07
C TYR A 61 -10.73 -4.14 5.16
N PHE A 62 -10.80 -4.65 6.39
CA PHE A 62 -10.94 -6.05 6.71
C PHE A 62 -12.22 -6.26 7.50
N ASP A 63 -13.08 -7.09 6.94
CA ASP A 63 -14.38 -7.50 7.47
C ASP A 63 -14.25 -8.28 8.80
N ARG A 64 -13.13 -8.97 8.98
CA ARG A 64 -12.83 -9.72 10.19
C ARG A 64 -11.33 -9.90 10.34
N TRP A 65 -10.90 -10.16 11.58
CA TRP A 65 -9.54 -10.64 11.80
C TRP A 65 -9.34 -12.01 11.13
N PRO A 66 -8.17 -12.25 10.53
CA PRO A 66 -7.83 -13.57 10.02
C PRO A 66 -7.77 -14.57 11.18
N SER A 67 -7.99 -15.85 10.89
CA SER A 67 -7.84 -16.94 11.87
C SER A 67 -6.40 -17.13 12.34
N ARG A 68 -5.43 -16.54 11.64
CA ARG A 68 -4.01 -16.53 11.98
C ARG A 68 -3.69 -15.40 12.96
N THR A 69 -2.55 -15.50 13.62
CA THR A 69 -2.02 -14.45 14.53
C THR A 69 -1.55 -13.19 13.82
N CYS A 70 -1.60 -13.14 12.49
CA CYS A 70 -1.16 -11.99 11.69
C CYS A 70 -2.13 -11.70 10.53
N VAL A 71 -2.21 -10.42 10.16
CA VAL A 71 -2.88 -9.91 8.97
C VAL A 71 -1.84 -9.66 7.90
N GLU A 72 -1.95 -10.35 6.77
CA GLU A 72 -1.09 -10.12 5.62
C GLU A 72 -1.57 -8.87 4.87
N ILE A 73 -0.64 -7.97 4.57
CA ILE A 73 -0.89 -6.72 3.87
C ILE A 73 -0.54 -6.92 2.40
N PRO A 74 -1.53 -6.90 1.48
CA PRO A 74 -1.35 -7.27 0.07
C PRO A 74 -0.67 -6.17 -0.76
N ILE A 75 0.01 -5.22 -0.11
CA ILE A 75 0.73 -4.12 -0.73
C ILE A 75 2.20 -4.26 -0.31
N ALA A 76 3.08 -4.44 -1.29
CA ALA A 76 4.50 -4.68 -1.07
C ALA A 76 5.35 -3.68 -1.87
N PRO A 77 6.53 -3.27 -1.38
CA PRO A 77 7.01 -3.50 -0.02
C PRO A 77 6.26 -2.61 1.00
N LEU A 78 5.87 -3.21 2.14
CA LEU A 78 5.26 -2.47 3.23
C LEU A 78 6.33 -1.64 3.95
N GLN A 79 6.15 -0.32 4.01
CA GLN A 79 7.08 0.56 4.73
C GLN A 79 6.65 0.75 6.19
N GLU A 80 5.37 1.04 6.42
CA GLU A 80 4.81 1.24 7.75
C GLU A 80 3.29 1.07 7.76
N ILE A 81 2.71 0.95 8.94
CA ILE A 81 1.26 1.07 9.18
C ILE A 81 1.05 2.28 10.07
N SER A 82 0.42 3.33 9.53
CA SER A 82 0.22 4.59 10.24
C SER A 82 -0.84 4.51 11.34
N ALA A 83 -1.91 3.74 11.13
CA ALA A 83 -2.94 3.49 12.11
C ALA A 83 -3.67 2.16 11.83
N VAL A 84 -4.08 1.49 12.90
CA VAL A 84 -5.03 0.37 12.85
C VAL A 84 -6.29 0.83 13.57
N LYS A 85 -7.45 0.74 12.90
CA LYS A 85 -8.73 1.16 13.45
C LYS A 85 -9.71 0.00 13.47
N ILE A 86 -10.49 -0.06 14.54
CA ILE A 86 -11.64 -0.96 14.66
C ILE A 86 -12.91 -0.14 14.67
N TYR A 87 -13.99 -0.73 14.16
CA TYR A 87 -15.31 -0.12 14.15
C TYR A 87 -16.25 -0.98 14.99
N ASP A 88 -17.04 -0.33 15.86
CA ASP A 88 -18.06 -1.00 16.65
C ASP A 88 -19.39 -1.15 15.88
N ALA A 89 -20.43 -1.70 16.54
CA ALA A 89 -21.75 -1.90 15.94
C ALA A 89 -22.51 -0.60 15.68
N ASP A 90 -22.09 0.49 16.31
CA ASP A 90 -22.68 1.83 16.21
C ASP A 90 -21.87 2.75 15.26
N ASP A 91 -20.97 2.17 14.45
CA ASP A 91 -20.06 2.84 13.50
C ASP A 91 -19.03 3.79 14.13
N ASN A 92 -18.77 3.70 15.44
CA ASN A 92 -17.70 4.46 16.07
C ASN A 92 -16.34 3.81 15.78
N SER A 93 -15.35 4.63 15.43
CA SER A 93 -13.99 4.17 15.17
C SER A 93 -13.06 4.42 16.35
N GLU A 94 -12.32 3.39 16.76
CA GLU A 94 -11.26 3.49 17.77
C GLU A 94 -9.91 3.08 17.18
N ASN A 95 -8.84 3.78 17.57
CA ASN A 95 -7.48 3.37 17.23
C ASN A 95 -7.06 2.21 18.13
N LEU A 96 -6.59 1.13 17.52
CA LEU A 96 -6.07 -0.01 18.27
C LEU A 96 -4.71 0.33 18.89
N ASP A 97 -4.58 0.11 20.20
CA ASP A 97 -3.34 0.37 20.94
C ASP A 97 -2.15 -0.38 20.32
N ALA A 98 -1.09 0.38 20.03
CA ALA A 98 0.16 -0.13 19.47
C ALA A 98 0.90 -1.10 20.41
N SER A 99 0.55 -1.15 21.70
CA SER A 99 1.09 -2.15 22.63
C SER A 99 0.68 -3.59 22.27
N GLY A 100 -0.46 -3.78 21.60
CA GLY A 100 -1.03 -5.09 21.27
C GLY A 100 -0.48 -5.74 20.00
N TRP A 101 0.26 -5.01 19.18
CA TRP A 101 0.71 -5.47 17.87
C TRP A 101 2.10 -4.93 17.48
N TYR A 102 2.65 -5.44 16.39
CA TYR A 102 3.82 -4.88 15.73
C TYR A 102 3.73 -5.12 14.22
N VAL A 103 4.50 -4.35 13.45
CA VAL A 103 4.56 -4.53 11.99
C VAL A 103 5.82 -5.30 11.64
N ASP A 104 5.66 -6.35 10.83
CA ASP A 104 6.75 -7.03 10.17
C ASP A 104 6.80 -6.56 8.70
N THR A 105 7.73 -5.65 8.43
CA THR A 105 8.00 -5.09 7.10
C THR A 105 9.01 -5.91 6.30
N ALA A 106 9.71 -6.85 6.94
CA ALA A 106 10.72 -7.69 6.29
C ALA A 106 10.09 -8.87 5.56
N SER A 107 8.96 -9.38 6.06
CA SER A 107 8.16 -10.39 5.37
C SER A 107 7.59 -9.87 4.04
N ILE A 108 7.49 -10.78 3.06
CA ILE A 108 6.83 -10.52 1.77
C ILE A 108 5.71 -11.56 1.61
N PRO A 109 4.42 -11.17 1.72
CA PRO A 109 3.92 -9.83 1.98
C PRO A 109 4.21 -9.34 3.42
N GLY A 110 4.23 -8.02 3.61
CA GLY A 110 4.36 -7.41 4.93
C GLY A 110 3.16 -7.75 5.81
N ARG A 111 3.34 -7.77 7.13
CA ARG A 111 2.31 -8.31 8.05
C ARG A 111 2.11 -7.41 9.25
N LEU A 112 0.85 -7.24 9.65
CA LEU A 112 0.49 -6.77 10.99
C LEU A 112 0.39 -8.00 11.90
N VAL A 113 1.25 -8.08 12.90
CA VAL A 113 1.34 -9.25 13.78
C VAL A 113 0.84 -8.91 15.18
N ARG A 114 -0.06 -9.75 15.70
CA ARG A 114 -0.51 -9.64 17.08
C ARG A 114 0.61 -10.05 18.04
N ARG A 115 0.78 -9.32 19.14
CA ARG A 115 1.64 -9.82 20.22
C ARG A 115 1.00 -11.04 20.91
N PRO A 116 1.79 -11.99 21.42
CA PRO A 116 1.25 -13.23 22.01
C PRO A 116 0.26 -13.02 23.17
N VAL A 117 0.45 -11.98 23.97
CA VAL A 117 -0.37 -11.66 25.15
C VAL A 117 -1.63 -10.86 24.83
N ALA A 118 -1.73 -10.30 23.61
CA ALA A 118 -2.87 -9.53 23.19
C ALA A 118 -3.90 -10.43 22.50
N ILE A 119 -5.17 -10.05 22.56
CA ILE A 119 -6.27 -10.64 21.81
C ILE A 119 -6.75 -9.58 20.83
N TRP A 120 -7.02 -9.96 19.58
CA TRP A 120 -7.65 -9.01 18.66
C TRP A 120 -9.05 -8.69 19.19
N PRO A 121 -9.40 -7.41 19.38
CA PRO A 121 -10.76 -7.06 19.82
C PRO A 121 -11.75 -7.51 18.75
N ASP A 122 -12.90 -8.03 19.17
CA ASP A 122 -13.93 -8.49 18.25
C ASP A 122 -14.47 -7.29 17.47
N PRO A 123 -14.33 -7.22 16.13
CA PRO A 123 -14.94 -6.16 15.36
C PRO A 123 -16.45 -6.40 15.43
N ALA A 124 -17.19 -5.51 16.07
CA ALA A 124 -18.63 -5.65 16.22
C ALA A 124 -19.40 -5.44 14.89
N ARG A 125 -18.66 -5.20 13.80
CA ARG A 125 -19.15 -5.10 12.42
C ARG A 125 -18.33 -6.01 11.48
N PRO A 126 -18.99 -6.77 10.58
CA PRO A 126 -18.36 -7.46 9.47
C PRO A 126 -18.06 -6.55 8.27
#